data_AF-A0A183EHL3-F1
#
_entry.id   AF-A0A183EHL3-F1
#
_cell.length_a   1.000
_cell.length_b   1.000
_cell.length_c   1.000
_cell.angle_alpha   90.00
_cell.angle_beta   90.00
_cell.angle_gamma   90.00
#
_symmetry.space_group_name_H-M   'P 1'
#
loop_
_entity.id
_entity.type
_entity.pdbx_description
1 polymer ?
#
loop_
_entity_poly.entity_id
_entity_poly.type
_entity_poly.pdbx_seq_one_letter_code
_entity_poly.pdbx_strand_id
1 'polypeptide(L)'
;MRTLELTAIFMMPFLLLGMFGNVHMLFATFRFSQLQNRNGILIALIAFFDFIGELHESKSVIEILFGKSLMPRSVCFRSIFLYSISFNMACVAVLFLAIDRFIAVWSPVRYRAIGTKWFILLAVVAGLAYSTPIVIINFAMLDDKVIDYQFGTVEIVITGL
;
A
#
# COMPACT_ATOMS: atom_id res chain seq x y z
N MET A 1 3.28 18.48 -18.96
CA MET A 1 3.33 17.32 -19.87
C MET A 1 4.75 16.76 -20.00
N ARG A 2 5.72 17.43 -20.66
CA ARG A 2 7.09 16.87 -20.86
C ARG A 2 7.78 16.32 -19.60
N THR A 3 7.71 17.04 -18.47
CA THR A 3 8.33 16.58 -17.21
C THR A 3 7.64 15.34 -16.61
N LEU A 4 6.30 15.26 -16.70
CA LEU A 4 5.51 14.14 -16.17
C LEU A 4 5.77 12.86 -16.97
N GLU A 5 5.84 12.96 -18.30
CA GLU A 5 6.17 11.82 -19.16
C GLU A 5 7.60 11.31 -18.92
N LEU A 6 8.56 12.21 -18.73
CA LEU A 6 9.92 11.86 -18.31
C LEU A 6 9.92 11.09 -16.99
N THR A 7 9.21 11.59 -15.96
CA THR A 7 9.07 10.88 -14.68
C THR A 7 8.44 9.50 -14.85
N ALA A 8 7.38 9.39 -15.67
CA ALA A 8 6.67 8.15 -15.94
C ALA A 8 7.56 7.09 -16.62
N ILE A 9 8.38 7.51 -17.59
CA ILE A 9 9.38 6.65 -18.26
C ILE A 9 10.44 6.15 -17.27
N PHE A 10 10.90 7.01 -16.36
CA PHE A 10 11.86 6.61 -15.33
C PHE A 10 11.26 5.68 -14.27
N MET A 11 9.97 5.82 -13.93
CA MET A 11 9.29 4.97 -12.95
C MET A 11 8.99 3.56 -13.47
N MET A 12 8.68 3.40 -14.76
CA MET A 12 8.36 2.12 -15.40
C MET A 12 9.24 0.92 -14.99
N PRO A 13 10.59 0.98 -15.08
CA PRO A 13 11.43 -0.14 -14.68
C PRO A 13 11.33 -0.48 -13.18
N PHE A 14 11.16 0.53 -12.31
CA PHE A 14 10.99 0.29 -10.87
C PHE A 14 9.66 -0.40 -10.58
N LEU A 15 8.57 0.01 -11.24
CA LEU A 15 7.25 -0.60 -11.06
C LEU A 15 7.27 -2.08 -11.51
N LEU A 16 7.92 -2.38 -12.64
CA LEU A 16 8.05 -3.76 -13.13
C LEU A 16 8.85 -4.65 -12.17
N LEU A 17 9.98 -4.14 -11.66
CA LEU A 17 10.80 -4.86 -10.68
C LEU A 17 10.07 -5.02 -9.34
N GLY A 18 9.33 -4.01 -8.91
CA GLY A 18 8.51 -4.03 -7.70
C GLY A 18 7.40 -5.07 -7.79
N MET A 19 6.62 -5.08 -8.87
CA MET A 19 5.61 -6.11 -9.11
C MET A 19 6.21 -7.52 -9.13
N PHE A 20 7.32 -7.72 -9.85
CA PHE A 20 7.98 -9.01 -9.90
C PHE A 20 8.47 -9.47 -8.51
N GLY A 21 9.11 -8.58 -7.75
CA GLY A 21 9.61 -8.86 -6.41
C GLY A 21 8.48 -9.21 -5.44
N ASN A 22 7.42 -8.40 -5.41
CA ASN A 22 6.29 -8.58 -4.50
C ASN A 22 5.51 -9.87 -4.79
N VAL A 23 5.25 -10.19 -6.07
CA VAL A 23 4.62 -11.47 -6.46
C VAL A 23 5.49 -12.66 -6.08
N HIS A 24 6.80 -12.57 -6.31
CA HIS A 24 7.72 -13.65 -5.96
C HIS A 24 7.81 -13.86 -4.44
N MET A 25 7.81 -12.78 -3.66
CA MET A 25 7.82 -12.86 -2.20
C MET A 25 6.52 -13.45 -1.65
N LEU A 26 5.38 -13.07 -2.23
CA LEU A 26 4.09 -13.65 -1.89
C LEU A 26 4.07 -15.16 -2.20
N PHE A 27 4.50 -15.54 -3.41
CA PHE A 27 4.62 -16.94 -3.83
C PHE A 27 5.55 -17.75 -2.93
N ALA A 28 6.70 -17.20 -2.54
CA ALA A 28 7.66 -17.86 -1.67
C ALA A 28 7.04 -18.17 -0.29
N THR A 29 6.33 -17.20 0.31
CA THR A 29 5.66 -17.41 1.60
C THR A 29 4.54 -18.45 1.52
N PHE A 30 3.82 -18.52 0.40
CA PHE A 30 2.82 -19.58 0.18
C PHE A 30 3.45 -20.96 -0.04
N ARG A 31 4.58 -21.03 -0.77
CA ARG A 31 5.22 -22.29 -1.15
C ARG A 31 5.97 -22.95 0.01
N PHE A 32 6.63 -22.16 0.85
CA PHE A 32 7.51 -22.64 1.90
C PHE A 32 6.90 -22.44 3.28
N SER A 33 6.40 -23.53 3.88
CA SER A 33 5.84 -23.52 5.25
C SER A 33 6.83 -23.06 6.32
N GLN A 34 8.14 -23.19 6.07
CA GLN A 34 9.19 -22.66 6.93
C GLN A 34 9.17 -21.13 7.04
N LEU A 35 8.69 -20.43 6.01
CA LEU A 35 8.55 -18.98 5.98
C LEU A 35 7.23 -18.51 6.60
N GLN A 36 6.26 -19.40 6.85
CA GLN A 36 4.94 -19.08 7.42
C GLN A 36 4.96 -18.84 8.94
N ASN A 37 6.00 -18.16 9.41
CA ASN A 37 6.08 -17.65 10.77
C ASN A 37 5.46 -16.23 10.83
N ARG A 38 5.35 -15.65 12.05
CA ARG A 38 4.81 -14.29 12.26
C ARG A 38 5.33 -13.27 11.25
N ASN A 39 6.64 -13.22 11.12
CA ASN A 39 7.33 -12.26 10.28
C ASN A 39 7.11 -12.51 8.80
N GLY A 40 7.18 -13.76 8.34
CA GLY A 40 6.93 -14.05 6.94
C GLY A 40 5.48 -13.78 6.53
N ILE A 41 4.51 -13.97 7.42
CA ILE A 41 3.11 -13.58 7.16
C ILE A 41 2.96 -12.06 7.09
N LEU A 42 3.60 -11.29 7.99
CA LEU A 42 3.62 -9.83 7.92
C LEU A 42 4.26 -9.33 6.62
N ILE A 43 5.38 -9.93 6.22
CA ILE A 43 6.07 -9.60 4.97
C ILE A 43 5.20 -9.95 3.76
N ALA A 44 4.49 -11.07 3.78
CA ALA A 44 3.53 -11.42 2.73
C ALA A 44 2.35 -10.45 2.65
N LEU A 45 1.86 -9.95 3.80
CA LEU A 45 0.84 -8.90 3.84
C LEU A 45 1.36 -7.60 3.24
N ILE A 46 2.57 -7.17 3.60
CA ILE A 46 3.22 -5.99 3.02
C ILE A 46 3.35 -6.15 1.50
N ALA A 47 3.91 -7.26 1.02
CA ALA A 47 4.07 -7.55 -0.39
C ALA A 47 2.73 -7.57 -1.15
N PHE A 48 1.65 -8.05 -0.52
CA PHE A 48 0.31 -8.01 -1.10
C PHE A 48 -0.22 -6.57 -1.24
N PHE A 49 -0.07 -5.74 -0.21
CA PHE A 49 -0.51 -4.34 -0.27
C PHE A 49 0.35 -3.51 -1.24
N ASP A 50 1.66 -3.74 -1.25
CA ASP A 50 2.58 -3.10 -2.19
C ASP A 50 2.24 -3.51 -3.63
N PHE A 51 1.90 -4.77 -3.89
CA PHE A 51 1.44 -5.20 -5.21
C PHE A 51 0.19 -4.43 -5.69
N ILE A 52 -0.79 -4.19 -4.82
CA ILE A 52 -1.95 -3.34 -5.16
C ILE A 52 -1.50 -1.90 -5.45
N GLY A 53 -0.54 -1.40 -4.66
CA GLY A 53 0.12 -0.11 -4.86
C GLY A 53 0.71 0.05 -6.26
N GLU A 54 1.54 -0.92 -6.65
CA GLU A 54 2.24 -0.98 -7.92
C GLU A 54 1.29 -1.08 -9.13
N LEU A 55 0.18 -1.81 -8.99
CA LEU A 55 -0.86 -1.88 -10.02
C LEU A 55 -1.51 -0.51 -10.28
N HIS A 56 -1.75 0.25 -9.21
CA HIS A 56 -2.32 1.58 -9.29
C HIS A 56 -1.34 2.58 -9.94
N GLU A 57 -0.08 2.57 -9.52
CA GLU A 57 0.97 3.41 -10.13
C GLU A 57 1.19 3.05 -11.60
N SER A 58 1.14 1.78 -11.95
CA SER A 58 1.22 1.32 -13.35
C SER A 58 0.07 1.89 -14.19
N LYS A 59 -1.15 1.91 -13.64
CA LYS A 59 -2.31 2.55 -14.29
C LYS A 59 -2.09 4.06 -14.46
N SER A 60 -1.61 4.74 -13.42
CA SER A 60 -1.30 6.18 -13.44
C SER A 60 -0.31 6.52 -14.56
N VAL A 61 0.79 5.77 -14.66
CA VAL A 61 1.80 5.91 -15.71
C VAL A 61 1.21 5.75 -17.10
N ILE A 62 0.36 4.74 -17.30
CA ILE A 62 -0.32 4.52 -18.61
C ILE A 62 -1.21 5.73 -18.95
N GLU A 63 -2.00 6.23 -18.00
CA GLU A 63 -2.89 7.37 -18.26
C GLU A 63 -2.13 8.67 -18.58
N ILE A 64 -0.96 8.87 -17.95
CA ILE A 64 -0.05 9.99 -18.26
C ILE A 64 0.50 9.85 -19.68
N LEU A 65 1.00 8.66 -20.06
CA LEU A 65 1.57 8.41 -21.39
C LEU A 65 0.53 8.52 -22.53
N PHE A 66 -0.74 8.24 -22.24
CA PHE A 66 -1.85 8.39 -23.20
C PHE A 66 -2.46 9.81 -23.19
N GLY A 67 -1.94 10.74 -22.37
CA GLY A 67 -2.46 12.11 -22.27
C GLY A 67 -3.87 12.20 -21.66
N LYS A 68 -4.28 11.19 -20.88
CA LYS A 68 -5.59 11.10 -20.21
C LYS A 68 -5.49 11.35 -18.71
N SER A 69 -4.59 12.24 -18.28
CA SER A 69 -4.35 12.50 -16.85
C SER A 69 -5.45 13.30 -16.17
N LEU A 70 -6.31 13.99 -16.94
CA LEU A 70 -7.38 14.85 -16.42
C LEU A 70 -8.68 14.05 -16.24
N MET A 71 -9.19 14.01 -15.01
CA MET A 71 -10.47 13.37 -14.71
C MET A 71 -11.18 14.06 -13.53
N PRO A 72 -12.51 13.95 -13.43
CA PRO A 72 -13.22 14.45 -12.28
C PRO A 72 -12.79 13.71 -11.01
N ARG A 73 -12.66 14.47 -9.92
CA ARG A 73 -12.20 13.98 -8.60
C ARG A 73 -13.04 12.82 -8.06
N SER A 74 -14.34 12.76 -8.37
CA SER A 74 -15.20 11.63 -8.01
C SER A 74 -14.79 10.30 -8.66
N VAL A 75 -14.37 10.33 -9.93
CA VAL A 75 -13.84 9.15 -10.66
C VAL A 75 -12.42 8.81 -10.19
N CYS A 76 -11.60 9.84 -9.96
CA CYS A 76 -10.26 9.74 -9.38
C CYS A 76 -10.29 9.00 -8.03
N PHE A 77 -11.13 9.45 -7.10
CA PHE A 77 -11.27 8.87 -5.77
C PHE A 77 -11.67 7.40 -5.83
N ARG A 78 -12.59 7.02 -6.72
CA ARG A 78 -12.98 5.62 -6.91
C ARG A 78 -11.83 4.74 -7.41
N SER A 79 -10.90 5.31 -8.20
CA SER A 79 -9.69 4.62 -8.67
C SER A 79 -8.65 4.45 -7.55
N ILE A 80 -8.45 5.50 -6.74
CA ILE A 80 -7.41 5.58 -5.71
C ILE A 80 -7.85 4.96 -4.37
N PHE A 81 -9.15 4.76 -4.14
CA PHE A 81 -9.68 4.24 -2.88
C PHE A 81 -8.96 2.98 -2.40
N LEU A 82 -8.77 1.98 -3.28
CA LEU A 82 -8.07 0.75 -2.94
C LEU A 82 -6.58 0.97 -2.70
N TYR A 83 -5.96 1.89 -3.45
CA TYR A 83 -4.57 2.28 -3.27
C TYR A 83 -4.35 2.92 -1.90
N SER A 84 -5.19 3.88 -1.51
CA SER A 84 -5.09 4.59 -0.24
C SER A 84 -5.24 3.65 0.95
N ILE A 85 -6.19 2.71 0.91
CA ILE A 85 -6.33 1.69 1.95
C ILE A 85 -5.08 0.80 1.99
N SER A 86 -4.63 0.30 0.83
CA SER A 86 -3.50 -0.63 0.76
C SER A 86 -2.21 0.01 1.25
N PHE A 87 -1.92 1.25 0.85
CA PHE A 87 -0.76 1.99 1.31
C PHE A 87 -0.75 2.17 2.84
N ASN A 88 -1.87 2.60 3.41
CA ASN A 88 -2.00 2.74 4.86
C ASN A 88 -1.87 1.39 5.59
N MET A 89 -2.44 0.32 5.04
CA MET A 89 -2.30 -1.03 5.57
C MET A 89 -0.85 -1.52 5.51
N ALA A 90 -0.12 -1.22 4.43
CA ALA A 90 1.30 -1.53 4.29
C ALA A 90 2.14 -0.81 5.36
N CYS A 91 1.93 0.50 5.56
CA CYS A 91 2.62 1.28 6.60
C CYS A 91 2.40 0.69 8.00
N VAL A 92 1.16 0.33 8.33
CA VAL A 92 0.85 -0.30 9.61
C VAL A 92 1.50 -1.69 9.70
N ALA A 93 1.43 -2.51 8.66
CA ALA A 93 2.09 -3.82 8.65
C ALA A 93 3.62 -3.72 8.84
N VAL A 94 4.28 -2.72 8.23
CA VAL A 94 5.71 -2.42 8.45
C VAL A 94 5.98 -2.00 9.89
N LEU A 95 5.11 -1.18 10.49
CA LEU A 95 5.22 -0.82 11.91
C LEU A 95 5.13 -2.05 12.82
N PHE A 96 4.18 -2.95 12.56
CA PHE A 96 4.04 -4.20 13.30
C PHE A 96 5.24 -5.13 13.11
N LEU A 97 5.79 -5.20 11.89
CA LEU A 97 7.03 -5.93 11.64
C LEU A 97 8.20 -5.36 12.46
N ALA A 98 8.34 -4.03 12.53
CA ALA A 98 9.36 -3.38 13.34
C ALA A 98 9.18 -3.64 14.85
N ILE A 99 7.94 -3.59 15.34
CA ILE A 99 7.60 -3.90 16.74
C ILE A 99 7.91 -5.37 17.05
N ASP A 100 7.55 -6.32 16.18
CA ASP A 100 7.85 -7.75 16.36
C ASP A 100 9.36 -7.98 16.52
N ARG A 101 10.18 -7.35 15.66
CA ARG A 101 11.64 -7.42 15.74
C ARG A 101 12.21 -6.75 16.99
N PHE A 102 11.65 -5.62 17.40
CA PHE A 102 12.03 -4.96 18.64
C PHE A 102 11.76 -5.86 19.86
N ILE A 103 10.59 -6.47 19.95
CA ILE A 103 10.23 -7.40 21.04
C ILE A 103 11.14 -8.63 21.05
N ALA A 104 11.48 -9.16 19.88
CA ALA A 104 12.37 -10.32 19.76
C ALA A 104 13.77 -10.05 20.36
N VAL A 105 14.30 -8.84 20.18
CA VAL A 105 15.60 -8.42 20.74
C VAL A 105 15.48 -8.06 22.21
N TRP A 106 14.44 -7.31 22.60
CA TRP A 106 14.27 -6.80 23.96
C TRP A 106 13.92 -7.90 24.97
N SER A 107 13.06 -8.85 24.61
CA SER A 107 12.61 -9.91 25.52
C SER A 107 12.31 -11.21 24.78
N PRO A 108 13.33 -12.06 24.55
CA PRO A 108 13.17 -13.30 23.79
C PRO A 108 12.22 -14.31 24.44
N VAL A 109 12.12 -14.30 25.78
CA VAL A 109 11.20 -15.16 26.54
C VAL A 109 9.75 -14.75 26.29
N ARG A 110 9.44 -13.46 26.36
CA ARG A 110 8.09 -12.94 26.05
C ARG A 110 7.74 -13.10 24.58
N TYR A 111 8.72 -12.91 23.68
CA TYR A 111 8.53 -13.10 22.25
C TYR A 111 8.01 -14.51 21.92
N ARG A 112 8.51 -15.55 22.59
CA ARG A 112 8.07 -16.95 22.38
C ARG A 112 6.65 -17.22 22.88
N ALA A 113 6.17 -16.47 23.88
CA ALA A 113 4.85 -16.66 24.47
C ALA A 113 3.70 -16.00 23.65
N ILE A 114 4.01 -15.00 22.82
CA ILE A 114 3.00 -14.28 22.02
C ILE A 114 2.54 -15.17 20.84
N GLY A 115 1.23 -15.35 20.71
CA GLY A 115 0.64 -16.12 19.60
C GLY A 115 0.63 -15.36 18.27
N THR A 116 1.02 -16.05 17.19
CA THR A 116 1.09 -15.49 15.82
C THR A 116 -0.24 -14.92 15.33
N LYS A 117 -1.34 -15.66 15.53
CA LYS A 117 -2.66 -15.28 15.01
C LYS A 117 -3.16 -13.96 15.60
N TRP A 118 -3.02 -13.80 16.91
CA TRP A 118 -3.44 -12.59 17.62
C TRP A 118 -2.63 -11.37 17.19
N PHE A 119 -1.33 -11.53 16.97
CA PHE A 119 -0.47 -10.44 16.51
C PHE A 119 -0.87 -9.95 15.12
N ILE A 120 -1.08 -10.89 14.18
CA ILE A 120 -1.49 -10.56 12.80
C ILE A 120 -2.89 -9.94 12.79
N LEU A 121 -3.84 -10.50 13.55
CA LEU A 121 -5.18 -9.92 13.67
C LEU A 121 -5.13 -8.49 14.20
N LEU A 122 -4.30 -8.23 15.21
CA LEU A 122 -4.15 -6.90 15.78
C LEU A 122 -3.52 -5.92 14.77
N ALA A 123 -2.55 -6.37 13.96
CA ALA A 123 -1.98 -5.56 12.88
C ALA A 123 -3.01 -5.18 11.81
N VAL A 124 -3.84 -6.15 11.38
CA VAL A 124 -4.90 -5.91 10.38
C VAL A 124 -5.98 -4.98 10.93
N VAL A 125 -6.43 -5.22 12.16
CA VAL A 125 -7.45 -4.37 12.81
C VAL A 125 -6.93 -2.95 13.02
N ALA A 126 -5.69 -2.78 13.48
CA ALA A 126 -5.08 -1.46 13.61
C ALA A 126 -4.97 -0.74 12.26
N GLY A 127 -4.60 -1.45 11.20
CA GLY A 127 -4.53 -0.89 9.85
C GLY A 127 -5.89 -0.43 9.33
N LEU A 128 -6.94 -1.22 9.55
CA LEU A 128 -8.31 -0.84 9.18
C LEU A 128 -8.83 0.34 10.02
N ALA A 129 -8.55 0.34 11.33
CA ALA A 129 -8.90 1.44 12.21
C ALA A 129 -8.22 2.76 11.82
N TYR A 130 -7.00 2.70 11.28
CA TYR A 130 -6.25 3.86 10.81
C TYR A 130 -6.68 4.33 9.41
N SER A 131 -6.95 3.40 8.48
CA SER A 131 -7.32 3.74 7.10
C SER A 131 -8.77 4.20 6.94
N THR A 132 -9.70 3.71 7.76
CA THR A 132 -11.13 4.03 7.64
C THR A 132 -11.46 5.52 7.83
N PRO A 133 -10.91 6.26 8.81
CA PRO A 133 -11.20 7.69 8.96
C PRO A 133 -10.68 8.50 7.76
N ILE A 134 -9.50 8.15 7.24
CA ILE A 134 -8.90 8.81 6.06
C ILE A 134 -9.83 8.70 4.87
N VAL A 135 -10.35 7.50 4.60
CA VAL A 135 -11.33 7.26 3.52
C VAL A 135 -12.61 8.07 3.74
N ILE A 136 -13.16 8.08 4.97
CA ILE A 136 -14.42 8.75 5.28
C ILE A 136 -14.30 10.26 5.08
N ILE A 137 -13.18 10.86 5.52
CA ILE A 137 -12.93 12.29 5.33
C ILE A 137 -12.82 12.61 3.84
N ASN A 138 -12.06 11.82 3.07
CA ASN A 138 -11.95 12.00 1.63
C ASN A 138 -13.30 11.87 0.90
N PHE A 139 -14.16 10.95 1.33
CA PHE A 139 -15.51 10.81 0.76
C PHE A 139 -16.40 12.01 1.11
N ALA A 140 -16.28 12.56 2.32
CA ALA A 140 -17.04 13.74 2.74
C ALA A 140 -16.61 15.03 2.03
N MET A 141 -15.34 15.12 1.61
CA MET A 141 -14.75 16.28 0.91
C MET A 141 -14.77 16.13 -0.62
N LEU A 142 -15.56 15.19 -1.15
CA LEU A 142 -15.57 14.88 -2.56
C LEU A 142 -16.30 15.97 -3.37
N ASP A 143 -15.51 16.80 -4.06
CA ASP A 143 -15.98 17.76 -5.05
C ASP A 143 -15.91 17.17 -6.47
N ASP A 144 -16.70 17.69 -7.43
CA ASP A 144 -16.62 17.33 -8.86
C ASP A 144 -15.60 18.17 -9.66
N LYS A 145 -14.60 18.73 -8.96
CA LYS A 145 -13.51 19.46 -9.62
C LYS A 145 -12.67 18.52 -10.48
N VAL A 146 -12.28 18.99 -11.67
CA VAL A 146 -11.36 18.27 -12.54
C VAL A 146 -9.95 18.45 -12.01
N ILE A 147 -9.28 17.33 -11.72
CA ILE A 147 -7.93 17.30 -11.18
C ILE A 147 -7.04 16.38 -12.02
N ASP A 148 -5.74 16.65 -12.03
CA ASP A 148 -4.75 15.73 -12.60
C ASP A 148 -4.62 14.49 -11.71
N TYR A 149 -4.60 13.30 -12.31
CA TYR A 149 -4.52 12.00 -11.63
C TYR A 149 -3.42 11.96 -10.56
N GLN A 150 -2.22 12.41 -10.92
CA GLN A 150 -1.05 12.36 -10.06
C GLN A 150 -1.14 13.36 -8.91
N PHE A 151 -1.69 14.55 -9.15
CA PHE A 151 -1.90 15.54 -8.09
C PHE A 151 -3.01 15.10 -7.13
N GLY A 152 -4.12 14.57 -7.68
CA GLY A 152 -5.21 14.00 -6.90
C GLY A 152 -4.79 12.80 -6.05
N THR A 153 -3.92 11.94 -6.55
CA THR A 153 -3.35 10.81 -5.78
C THR A 153 -2.58 11.30 -4.56
N VAL A 154 -1.73 12.33 -4.74
CA VAL A 154 -0.94 12.90 -3.64
C VAL A 154 -1.85 13.60 -2.62
N GLU A 155 -2.82 14.38 -3.07
CA GLU A 155 -3.73 15.16 -2.21
C GLU A 155 -4.67 14.27 -1.38
N ILE A 156 -5.23 13.22 -2.00
CA ILE A 156 -6.15 12.27 -1.34
C ILE A 156 -5.42 11.41 -0.31
N VAL A 157 -4.13 11.11 -0.55
CA VAL A 157 -3.34 10.19 0.28
C VAL A 157 -2.61 10.92 1.41
N ILE A 158 -2.04 12.10 1.17
CA ILE A 158 -1.25 12.85 2.16
C ILE A 158 -2.13 13.74 3.03
N THR A 159 -3.03 14.49 2.41
CA THR A 159 -3.83 15.52 3.12
C THR A 159 -5.18 15.01 3.57
N GLY A 160 -5.67 13.91 3.00
CA GLY A 160 -7.07 13.46 3.20
C GLY A 160 -8.08 14.55 2.79
N LEU A 161 -7.66 15.50 1.95
CA LEU A 161 -8.37 16.73 1.61
C LEU A 161 -8.47 16.91 0.11
#